data_AF-A0A964PGP6-F1
#
_entry.id   AF-A0A964PGP6-F1
#
_cell.length_a   1.000
_cell.length_b   1.000
_cell.length_c   1.000
_cell.angle_alpha   90.00
_cell.angle_beta   90.00
_cell.angle_gamma   90.00
#
_symmetry.space_group_name_H-M   'P 1'
#
loop_
_entity.id
_entity.type
_entity.pdbx_description
1 polymer ?
#
loop_
_entity_poly.entity_id
_entity_poly.type
_entity_poly.pdbx_seq_one_letter_code
_entity_poly.pdbx_strand_id
1 'polypeptide(L)'
;MLRSLLVLLAVCLLVGSGAATLAQTPKSKEPSGPPIPKSHTTRKIEGWNVRIDDRLLQAPNEEIGKKALRFLENKLADIIVVVPQDRVKKLQTVTIVLDLSHGKLTSMQYHPSAGWLKANGYSADLAKCVHLPRAADLPTKRNINEQPWVILHELAHAYHDQVLGFDEPHIVEAYERYKKSGRGEKTLLFNGKRVRHYALTNHKEFFAEMTEAYFGVNDFFPFNRAELREAEPEIYSLLKDIWESPPKGKP
;
A
#
# COMPACT_ATOMS: atom_id res chain seq x y z
N MET A 1 41.57 -2.57 55.98
CA MET A 1 42.63 -3.20 56.80
C MET A 1 43.17 -4.39 56.02
N LEU A 2 44.49 -4.38 55.78
CA LEU A 2 45.45 -5.51 55.67
C LEU A 2 45.07 -6.79 54.89
N ARG A 3 45.82 -7.14 53.83
CA ARG A 3 46.93 -8.15 53.79
C ARG A 3 46.42 -9.60 54.00
N SER A 4 46.74 -10.65 53.25
CA SER A 4 47.82 -10.96 52.29
C SER A 4 47.52 -12.32 51.62
N LEU A 5 48.13 -12.52 50.43
CA LEU A 5 48.70 -13.74 49.82
C LEU A 5 48.30 -15.14 50.37
N LEU A 6 47.95 -16.05 49.45
CA LEU A 6 48.65 -17.34 49.34
C LEU A 6 48.62 -17.90 47.91
N VAL A 7 49.82 -18.21 47.41
CA VAL A 7 50.13 -18.89 46.16
C VAL A 7 49.95 -20.39 46.38
N LEU A 8 49.36 -21.10 45.42
CA LEU A 8 49.73 -22.50 45.18
C LEU A 8 49.71 -22.79 43.67
N LEU A 9 50.91 -23.05 43.15
CA LEU A 9 51.16 -23.60 41.82
C LEU A 9 50.92 -25.11 41.89
N ALA A 10 50.10 -25.66 41.01
CA ALA A 10 50.08 -27.08 40.71
C ALA A 10 49.92 -27.27 39.19
N VAL A 11 51.06 -27.50 38.54
CA VAL A 11 51.16 -28.01 37.18
C VAL A 11 50.96 -29.52 37.26
N CYS A 12 50.03 -30.08 36.48
CA CYS A 12 50.10 -31.49 36.09
C CYS A 12 49.25 -31.77 34.84
N LEU A 13 49.96 -32.29 33.83
CA LEU A 13 49.57 -33.33 32.87
C LEU A 13 48.54 -33.00 31.77
N LEU A 14 49.13 -32.79 30.59
CA LEU A 14 48.55 -33.10 29.28
C LEU A 14 48.07 -34.55 29.23
N VAL A 15 46.77 -34.75 29.01
CA VAL A 15 46.25 -35.97 28.37
C VAL A 15 45.43 -35.51 27.18
N GLY A 16 45.94 -35.80 25.99
CA GLY A 16 45.25 -35.58 24.73
C GLY A 16 44.05 -36.50 24.62
N SER A 17 42.88 -35.91 24.43
CA SER A 17 41.69 -36.58 23.93
C SER A 17 41.22 -35.79 22.72
N GLY A 18 41.39 -36.37 21.54
CA GLY A 18 40.88 -35.81 20.28
C GLY A 18 39.37 -35.69 20.34
N ALA A 19 38.87 -34.48 20.57
CA ALA A 19 37.48 -34.15 20.36
C ALA A 19 37.31 -33.84 18.87
N ALA A 20 36.61 -34.72 18.15
CA ALA A 20 36.10 -34.42 16.83
C ALA A 20 35.20 -33.19 16.94
N THR A 21 35.65 -32.05 16.41
CA THR A 21 34.82 -30.86 16.22
C THR A 21 33.72 -31.20 15.23
N LEU A 22 32.53 -31.50 15.75
CA LEU A 22 31.29 -31.41 14.99
C LEU A 22 31.17 -29.96 14.51
N ALA A 23 31.43 -29.75 13.21
CA ALA A 23 31.15 -28.48 12.56
C ALA A 23 29.66 -28.19 12.75
N GLN A 24 29.36 -27.20 13.60
CA GLN A 24 28.01 -26.65 13.70
C GLN A 24 27.68 -26.04 12.34
N THR A 25 26.76 -26.68 11.61
CA THR A 25 26.11 -26.07 10.46
C THR A 25 25.57 -24.70 10.89
N PRO A 26 25.89 -23.62 10.17
CA PRO A 26 25.41 -22.30 10.53
C PRO A 26 23.88 -22.34 10.51
N LYS A 27 23.25 -22.12 11.67
CA LYS A 27 21.80 -21.90 11.77
C LYS A 27 21.48 -20.75 10.81
N SER A 28 20.84 -21.06 9.69
CA SER A 28 20.22 -20.06 8.83
C SER A 28 19.34 -19.19 9.72
N LYS A 29 19.60 -17.88 9.77
CA LYS A 29 18.71 -16.94 10.46
C LYS A 29 17.30 -17.18 9.93
N GLU A 30 16.39 -17.64 10.79
CA GLU A 30 14.98 -17.71 10.44
C GLU A 30 14.55 -16.33 9.92
N PRO A 31 13.77 -16.25 8.84
CA PRO A 31 13.31 -14.97 8.32
C PRO A 31 12.59 -14.22 9.43
N SER A 32 13.09 -13.04 9.81
CA SER A 32 12.47 -12.22 10.84
C SER A 32 11.21 -11.55 10.29
N GLY A 33 10.08 -12.23 10.31
CA GLY A 33 8.77 -11.68 9.96
C GLY A 33 7.74 -12.73 9.51
N PRO A 34 6.46 -12.33 9.34
CA PRO A 34 5.44 -13.16 8.71
C PRO A 34 5.89 -13.74 7.36
N PRO A 35 5.44 -14.94 6.96
CA PRO A 35 5.95 -15.56 5.75
C PRO A 35 5.53 -14.80 4.48
N ILE A 36 6.45 -14.64 3.53
CA ILE A 36 6.21 -14.09 2.18
C ILE A 36 5.66 -15.23 1.29
N PRO A 37 4.69 -14.98 0.40
CA PRO A 37 4.16 -16.01 -0.49
C PRO A 37 5.25 -16.57 -1.42
N LYS A 38 5.18 -17.88 -1.70
CA LYS A 38 6.06 -18.56 -2.67
C LYS A 38 5.50 -18.51 -4.09
N SER A 39 4.18 -18.41 -4.22
CA SER A 39 3.46 -18.46 -5.48
C SER A 39 2.11 -17.75 -5.35
N HIS A 40 1.61 -17.31 -6.50
CA HIS A 40 0.29 -16.71 -6.63
C HIS A 40 -0.48 -17.36 -7.77
N THR A 41 -1.77 -17.60 -7.54
CA THR A 41 -2.74 -17.90 -8.59
C THR A 41 -3.32 -16.60 -9.13
N THR A 42 -3.27 -16.40 -10.45
CA THR A 42 -3.88 -15.22 -11.08
C THR A 42 -5.33 -15.51 -11.46
N ARG A 43 -6.24 -14.61 -11.08
CA ARG A 43 -7.65 -14.62 -11.50
C ARG A 43 -8.04 -13.27 -12.08
N LYS A 44 -9.01 -13.28 -13.01
CA LYS A 44 -9.68 -12.05 -13.44
C LYS A 44 -10.85 -11.76 -12.51
N ILE A 45 -10.88 -10.57 -11.92
CA ILE A 45 -11.95 -10.08 -11.04
C ILE A 45 -12.31 -8.69 -11.51
N GLU A 46 -13.56 -8.47 -11.92
CA GLU A 46 -14.04 -7.19 -12.46
C GLU A 46 -13.14 -6.62 -13.58
N GLY A 47 -12.47 -7.49 -14.34
CA GLY A 47 -11.55 -7.10 -15.43
C GLY A 47 -10.09 -6.84 -15.02
N TRP A 48 -9.77 -6.74 -13.72
CA TRP A 48 -8.39 -6.68 -13.22
C TRP A 48 -7.76 -8.07 -13.16
N ASN A 49 -6.44 -8.14 -13.40
CA ASN A 49 -5.64 -9.30 -13.02
C ASN A 49 -5.32 -9.21 -11.52
N VAL A 50 -5.84 -10.15 -10.73
CA VAL A 50 -5.56 -10.26 -9.30
C VAL A 50 -4.68 -11.48 -9.06
N ARG A 51 -3.46 -11.25 -8.57
CA ARG A 51 -2.54 -12.30 -8.11
C ARG A 51 -2.84 -12.62 -6.65
N ILE A 52 -3.31 -13.83 -6.40
CA ILE A 52 -3.80 -14.26 -5.08
C ILE A 52 -2.78 -15.23 -4.51
N ASP A 53 -2.26 -14.94 -3.32
CA ASP A 53 -1.39 -15.84 -2.58
C ASP A 53 -2.06 -17.21 -2.42
N ASP A 54 -1.40 -18.27 -2.87
CA ASP A 54 -1.98 -19.62 -2.88
C ASP A 54 -2.35 -20.11 -1.47
N ARG A 55 -1.72 -19.56 -0.42
CA ARG A 55 -2.08 -19.85 0.97
C ARG A 55 -3.51 -19.43 1.33
N LEU A 56 -4.09 -18.46 0.61
CA LEU A 56 -5.48 -18.01 0.76
C LEU A 56 -6.49 -18.92 0.06
N LEU A 57 -6.02 -19.86 -0.78
CA LEU A 57 -6.88 -20.72 -1.60
C LEU A 57 -7.07 -22.13 -1.01
N GLN A 58 -6.47 -22.38 0.16
CA GLN A 58 -6.48 -23.67 0.81
C GLN A 58 -6.61 -23.53 2.34
N ALA A 59 -7.00 -24.61 3.00
CA ALA A 59 -7.01 -24.67 4.46
C ALA A 59 -5.61 -24.35 5.05
N PRO A 60 -5.54 -23.65 6.20
CA PRO A 60 -6.66 -23.18 7.01
C PRO A 60 -7.18 -21.78 6.62
N ASN A 61 -6.60 -21.10 5.62
CA ASN A 61 -6.88 -19.67 5.38
C ASN A 61 -7.94 -19.41 4.29
N GLU A 62 -8.55 -20.45 3.73
CA GLU A 62 -9.53 -20.32 2.65
C GLU A 62 -10.70 -19.37 2.99
N GLU A 63 -11.15 -19.34 4.25
CA GLU A 63 -12.22 -18.43 4.68
C GLU A 63 -11.76 -16.97 4.74
N ILE A 64 -10.48 -16.71 5.05
CA ILE A 64 -9.90 -15.37 4.97
C ILE A 64 -9.84 -14.94 3.50
N GLY A 65 -9.37 -15.84 2.63
CA GLY A 65 -9.32 -15.62 1.19
C GLY A 65 -10.69 -15.30 0.60
N LYS A 66 -11.70 -16.12 0.87
CA LYS A 66 -13.08 -15.91 0.39
C LYS A 66 -13.63 -14.53 0.80
N LYS A 67 -13.45 -14.13 2.07
CA LYS A 67 -13.93 -12.83 2.57
C LYS A 67 -13.20 -11.66 1.94
N ALA A 68 -11.88 -11.73 1.83
CA ALA A 68 -11.06 -10.67 1.23
C ALA A 68 -11.37 -10.51 -0.27
N LEU A 69 -11.48 -11.61 -1.01
CA LEU A 69 -11.80 -11.57 -2.44
C LEU A 69 -13.20 -11.02 -2.71
N ARG A 70 -14.21 -11.44 -1.94
CA ARG A 70 -15.56 -10.88 -2.06
C ARG A 70 -15.59 -9.38 -1.78
N PHE A 71 -14.85 -8.92 -0.77
CA PHE A 71 -14.75 -7.49 -0.47
C PHE A 71 -14.06 -6.73 -1.61
N LEU A 72 -12.95 -7.26 -2.12
CA LEU A 72 -12.22 -6.66 -3.24
C LEU A 72 -13.10 -6.56 -4.49
N GLU A 73 -13.80 -7.65 -4.85
CA GLU A 73 -14.74 -7.69 -5.97
C GLU A 73 -15.80 -6.58 -5.86
N ASN A 74 -16.44 -6.44 -4.70
CA ASN A 74 -17.42 -5.37 -4.48
C ASN A 74 -16.80 -3.97 -4.67
N LYS A 75 -15.59 -3.72 -4.13
CA LYS A 75 -14.92 -2.41 -4.30
C LYS A 75 -14.53 -2.13 -5.73
N LEU A 76 -14.10 -3.14 -6.48
CA LEU A 76 -13.77 -3.00 -7.90
C LEU A 76 -15.04 -2.76 -8.74
N ALA A 77 -16.15 -3.43 -8.40
CA ALA A 77 -17.45 -3.17 -9.02
C ALA A 77 -17.93 -1.74 -8.79
N ASP A 78 -17.81 -1.22 -7.55
CA ASP A 78 -18.11 0.19 -7.23
C ASP A 78 -17.28 1.15 -8.10
N ILE A 79 -15.97 0.87 -8.27
CA ILE A 79 -15.06 1.68 -9.09
C ILE A 79 -15.49 1.68 -10.57
N ILE A 80 -15.89 0.53 -11.13
CA ILE A 80 -16.40 0.45 -12.51
C ILE A 80 -17.60 1.36 -12.72
N VAL A 81 -18.49 1.45 -11.72
CA VAL A 81 -19.73 2.23 -11.83
C VAL A 81 -19.44 3.74 -11.81
N VAL A 82 -18.51 4.19 -10.97
CA VAL A 82 -18.29 5.64 -10.76
C VAL A 82 -17.23 6.24 -11.69
N VAL A 83 -16.25 5.46 -12.16
CA VAL A 83 -15.16 5.95 -13.01
C VAL A 83 -15.51 5.79 -14.49
N PRO A 84 -15.24 6.78 -15.36
CA PRO A 84 -15.49 6.65 -16.80
C PRO A 84 -14.79 5.45 -17.44
N GLN A 85 -15.49 4.77 -18.34
CA GLN A 85 -15.11 3.43 -18.76
C GLN A 85 -13.79 3.35 -19.52
N ASP A 86 -13.40 4.40 -20.22
CA ASP A 86 -12.08 4.49 -20.85
C ASP A 86 -10.94 4.59 -19.81
N ARG A 87 -11.20 5.23 -18.66
CA ARG A 87 -10.26 5.29 -17.52
C ARG A 87 -10.25 3.98 -16.75
N VAL A 88 -11.39 3.35 -16.52
CA VAL A 88 -11.49 2.00 -15.94
C VAL A 88 -10.65 1.01 -16.75
N LYS A 89 -10.70 1.05 -18.08
CA LYS A 89 -9.85 0.20 -18.94
C LYS A 89 -8.36 0.40 -18.69
N LYS A 90 -7.91 1.62 -18.35
CA LYS A 90 -6.53 1.88 -17.95
C LYS A 90 -6.25 1.32 -16.56
N LEU A 91 -7.13 1.54 -15.60
CA LEU A 91 -7.00 0.99 -14.24
C LEU A 91 -6.94 -0.54 -14.26
N GLN A 92 -7.74 -1.21 -15.10
CA GLN A 92 -7.75 -2.67 -15.25
C GLN A 92 -6.44 -3.26 -15.79
N THR A 93 -5.54 -2.44 -16.34
CA THR A 93 -4.19 -2.88 -16.71
C THR A 93 -3.27 -3.05 -15.50
N VAL A 94 -3.60 -2.41 -14.38
CA VAL A 94 -2.83 -2.49 -13.13
C VAL A 94 -3.07 -3.86 -12.50
N THR A 95 -1.99 -4.55 -12.15
CA THR A 95 -2.09 -5.81 -11.41
C THR A 95 -2.32 -5.53 -9.93
N ILE A 96 -3.28 -6.22 -9.33
CA ILE A 96 -3.52 -6.21 -7.88
C ILE A 96 -2.94 -7.48 -7.27
N VAL A 97 -2.26 -7.38 -6.14
CA VAL A 97 -1.63 -8.50 -5.44
C VAL A 97 -2.26 -8.62 -4.06
N LEU A 98 -2.85 -9.76 -3.74
CA LEU A 98 -3.50 -10.02 -2.46
C LEU A 98 -2.80 -11.16 -1.73
N ASP A 99 -2.22 -10.82 -0.58
CA ASP A 99 -1.41 -11.74 0.21
C ASP A 99 -2.03 -12.04 1.57
N LEU A 100 -1.80 -13.25 2.09
CA LEU A 100 -2.12 -13.56 3.48
C LEU A 100 -1.25 -12.71 4.42
N SER A 101 0.04 -12.62 4.10
CA SER A 101 1.06 -11.81 4.76
C SER A 101 2.26 -11.63 3.81
N HIS A 102 3.03 -10.55 3.94
CA HIS A 102 4.21 -10.30 3.09
C HIS A 102 5.39 -9.72 3.89
N GLY A 103 5.98 -10.53 4.78
CA GLY A 103 7.07 -10.07 5.63
C GLY A 103 6.61 -8.92 6.52
N LYS A 104 7.38 -7.83 6.55
CA LYS A 104 7.06 -6.63 7.33
C LYS A 104 6.07 -5.67 6.65
N LEU A 105 5.65 -5.93 5.40
CA LEU A 105 4.68 -5.06 4.72
C LEU A 105 3.29 -5.27 5.31
N THR A 106 2.64 -4.17 5.66
CA THR A 106 1.30 -4.19 6.27
C THR A 106 0.31 -3.26 5.60
N SER A 107 0.76 -2.08 5.16
CA SER A 107 -0.11 -1.09 4.51
C SER A 107 -0.45 -1.52 3.09
N MET A 108 -1.69 -1.26 2.68
CA MET A 108 -2.02 -1.25 1.25
C MET A 108 -1.17 -0.17 0.59
N GLN A 109 -0.60 -0.48 -0.58
CA GLN A 109 0.30 0.45 -1.26
C GLN A 109 0.49 0.09 -2.73
N TYR A 110 0.57 1.11 -3.57
CA TYR A 110 1.12 1.06 -4.91
C TYR A 110 2.65 1.11 -4.87
N HIS A 111 3.31 0.23 -5.64
CA HIS A 111 4.78 0.20 -5.72
C HIS A 111 5.27 0.85 -7.02
N PRO A 112 5.75 2.11 -7.01
CA PRO A 112 6.07 2.82 -8.26
C PRO A 112 7.32 2.29 -8.98
N SER A 113 8.23 1.61 -8.28
CA SER A 113 9.44 1.05 -8.90
C SER A 113 10.02 -0.12 -8.11
N ALA A 114 10.86 -0.92 -8.77
CA ALA A 114 11.56 -2.05 -8.16
C ALA A 114 12.70 -1.63 -7.20
N GLY A 115 13.14 -0.37 -7.21
CA GLY A 115 14.33 0.06 -6.48
C GLY A 115 14.19 -0.13 -4.97
N TRP A 116 13.12 0.44 -4.39
CA TRP A 116 12.84 0.32 -2.95
C TRP A 116 12.56 -1.13 -2.55
N LEU A 117 11.83 -1.89 -3.38
CA LEU A 117 11.54 -3.30 -3.16
C LEU A 117 12.83 -4.11 -2.99
N LYS A 118 13.76 -4.02 -3.96
CA LYS A 118 15.06 -4.73 -3.90
C LYS A 118 15.89 -4.30 -2.70
N ALA A 119 15.95 -2.99 -2.42
CA ALA A 119 16.71 -2.45 -1.29
C ALA A 119 16.21 -2.95 0.08
N ASN A 120 14.93 -3.34 0.16
CA ASN A 120 14.31 -3.86 1.38
C ASN A 120 14.07 -5.38 1.35
N GLY A 121 14.64 -6.09 0.36
CA GLY A 121 14.58 -7.56 0.29
C GLY A 121 13.26 -8.14 -0.25
N TYR A 122 12.45 -7.33 -0.94
CA TYR A 122 11.20 -7.75 -1.58
C TYR A 122 11.39 -8.01 -3.08
N SER A 123 10.48 -8.81 -3.67
CA SER A 123 10.51 -9.11 -5.10
C SER A 123 10.27 -7.86 -5.95
N ALA A 124 11.04 -7.73 -7.03
CA ALA A 124 10.86 -6.69 -8.03
C ALA A 124 9.54 -6.83 -8.80
N ASP A 125 8.92 -8.02 -8.77
CA ASP A 125 7.65 -8.33 -9.46
C ASP A 125 6.43 -7.66 -8.81
N LEU A 126 6.62 -6.96 -7.69
CA LEU A 126 5.61 -6.07 -7.11
C LEU A 126 5.63 -4.67 -7.74
N ALA A 127 6.65 -4.31 -8.51
CA ALA A 127 6.72 -3.01 -9.15
C ALA A 127 5.52 -2.79 -10.09
N LYS A 128 5.00 -1.57 -10.10
CA LYS A 128 3.81 -1.13 -10.83
C LYS A 128 2.52 -1.90 -10.48
N CYS A 129 2.49 -2.58 -9.33
CA CYS A 129 1.31 -3.24 -8.80
C CYS A 129 0.71 -2.48 -7.61
N VAL A 130 -0.61 -2.62 -7.44
CA VAL A 130 -1.27 -2.34 -6.15
C VAL A 130 -1.13 -3.59 -5.28
N HIS A 131 -0.57 -3.45 -4.10
CA HIS A 131 -0.31 -4.56 -3.19
C HIS A 131 -1.17 -4.42 -1.93
N LEU A 132 -1.88 -5.49 -1.59
CA LEU A 132 -2.68 -5.69 -0.38
C LEU A 132 -1.97 -6.77 0.47
N PRO A 133 -0.99 -6.38 1.32
CA PRO A 133 -0.06 -7.35 1.92
C PRO A 133 -0.69 -8.26 2.99
N ARG A 134 -1.88 -7.91 3.47
CA ARG A 134 -2.61 -8.62 4.52
C ARG A 134 -4.10 -8.70 4.18
N ALA A 135 -4.55 -9.84 3.68
CA ALA A 135 -5.92 -10.08 3.29
C ALA A 135 -6.94 -9.84 4.42
N ALA A 136 -6.53 -10.10 5.67
CA ALA A 136 -7.38 -9.89 6.85
C ALA A 136 -7.71 -8.41 7.14
N ASP A 137 -6.89 -7.47 6.65
CA ASP A 137 -7.13 -6.04 6.87
C ASP A 137 -8.16 -5.46 5.89
N LEU A 138 -8.46 -6.19 4.82
CA LEU A 138 -9.29 -5.69 3.74
C LEU A 138 -10.77 -5.60 4.13
N PRO A 139 -11.45 -6.68 4.57
CA PRO A 139 -12.86 -6.65 4.96
C PRO A 139 -13.06 -6.17 6.41
N THR A 140 -12.67 -4.93 6.72
CA THR A 140 -12.77 -4.37 8.06
C THR A 140 -13.77 -3.21 8.13
N LYS A 141 -14.24 -2.88 9.34
CA LYS A 141 -15.10 -1.70 9.57
C LYS A 141 -14.44 -0.41 9.11
N ARG A 142 -13.12 -0.31 9.28
CA ARG A 142 -12.31 0.83 8.81
C ARG A 142 -12.51 1.05 7.31
N ASN A 143 -12.42 0.02 6.50
CA ASN A 143 -12.54 0.13 5.02
C ASN A 143 -14.00 0.21 4.52
N ILE A 144 -14.96 0.37 5.43
CA ILE A 144 -16.36 0.68 5.11
C ILE A 144 -16.73 2.06 5.63
N ASN A 145 -16.36 2.37 6.88
CA ASN A 145 -16.82 3.57 7.57
C ASN A 145 -15.82 4.73 7.51
N GLU A 146 -14.53 4.43 7.43
CA GLU A 146 -13.46 5.43 7.53
C GLU A 146 -12.83 5.62 6.15
N GLN A 147 -12.29 4.55 5.55
CA GLN A 147 -11.57 4.57 4.27
C GLN A 147 -12.28 3.70 3.22
N PRO A 148 -13.53 4.01 2.83
CA PRO A 148 -14.31 3.19 1.91
C PRO A 148 -13.70 3.08 0.51
N TRP A 149 -12.85 4.03 0.11
CA TRP A 149 -12.25 4.11 -1.23
C TRP A 149 -10.75 3.85 -1.25
N VAL A 150 -10.20 3.18 -0.22
CA VAL A 150 -8.76 2.83 -0.15
C VAL A 150 -8.26 2.03 -1.36
N ILE A 151 -9.08 1.22 -2.01
CA ILE A 151 -8.68 0.53 -3.26
C ILE A 151 -8.58 1.52 -4.43
N LEU A 152 -9.50 2.48 -4.50
CA LEU A 152 -9.44 3.56 -5.50
C LEU A 152 -8.24 4.48 -5.23
N HIS A 153 -7.88 4.73 -3.96
CA HIS A 153 -6.68 5.48 -3.58
C HIS A 153 -5.42 4.89 -4.23
N GLU A 154 -5.18 3.59 -4.01
CA GLU A 154 -4.01 2.91 -4.56
C GLU A 154 -4.04 2.84 -6.10
N LEU A 155 -5.23 2.67 -6.68
CA LEU A 155 -5.42 2.72 -8.12
C LEU A 155 -5.22 4.15 -8.68
N ALA A 156 -5.50 5.19 -7.91
CA ALA A 156 -5.24 6.58 -8.29
C ALA A 156 -3.73 6.86 -8.32
N HIS A 157 -2.95 6.32 -7.37
CA HIS A 157 -1.49 6.34 -7.48
C HIS A 157 -1.00 5.64 -8.75
N ALA A 158 -1.56 4.47 -9.07
CA ALA A 158 -1.21 3.75 -10.28
C ALA A 158 -1.58 4.53 -11.55
N TYR A 159 -2.75 5.18 -11.59
CA TYR A 159 -3.17 6.01 -12.72
C TYR A 159 -2.26 7.24 -12.89
N HIS A 160 -1.94 7.91 -11.79
CA HIS A 160 -1.03 9.05 -11.77
C HIS A 160 0.35 8.66 -12.32
N ASP A 161 0.89 7.52 -11.92
CA ASP A 161 2.18 7.04 -12.41
C ASP A 161 2.13 6.57 -13.88
N GLN A 162 1.20 5.67 -14.20
CA GLN A 162 1.24 4.89 -15.44
C GLN A 162 0.53 5.55 -16.62
N VAL A 163 -0.37 6.50 -16.34
CA VAL A 163 -1.17 7.17 -17.38
C VAL A 163 -0.81 8.64 -17.50
N LEU A 164 -0.69 9.34 -16.38
CA LEU A 164 -0.39 10.79 -16.37
C LEU A 164 1.11 11.08 -16.31
N GLY A 165 1.86 10.26 -15.56
CA GLY A 165 3.19 10.58 -15.06
C GLY A 165 3.11 11.38 -13.76
N PHE A 166 3.94 11.03 -12.77
CA PHE A 166 3.92 11.73 -11.46
C PHE A 166 4.29 13.21 -11.53
N ASP A 167 4.93 13.64 -12.60
CA ASP A 167 5.31 15.04 -12.83
C ASP A 167 4.26 15.79 -13.68
N GLU A 168 3.00 15.30 -13.72
CA GLU A 168 1.91 16.01 -14.42
C GLU A 168 1.78 17.43 -13.84
N PRO A 169 2.02 18.48 -14.67
CA PRO A 169 2.25 19.82 -14.16
C PRO A 169 1.01 20.41 -13.47
N HIS A 170 -0.19 20.12 -13.96
CA HIS A 170 -1.41 20.66 -13.36
C HIS A 170 -1.67 20.08 -11.95
N ILE A 171 -1.37 18.80 -11.72
CA ILE A 171 -1.42 18.18 -10.39
C ILE A 171 -0.38 18.80 -9.45
N VAL A 172 0.86 18.93 -9.91
CA VAL A 172 1.96 19.52 -9.10
C VAL A 172 1.62 20.96 -8.70
N GLU A 173 1.14 21.76 -9.65
CA GLU A 173 0.76 23.15 -9.40
C GLU A 173 -0.44 23.25 -8.44
N ALA A 174 -1.47 22.41 -8.60
CA ALA A 174 -2.62 22.39 -7.71
C ALA A 174 -2.22 21.98 -6.29
N TYR A 175 -1.32 20.99 -6.15
CA TYR A 175 -0.77 20.60 -4.85
C TYR A 175 -0.02 21.75 -4.17
N GLU A 176 0.86 22.45 -4.90
CA GLU A 176 1.62 23.57 -4.31
C GLU A 176 0.70 24.74 -3.93
N ARG A 177 -0.35 25.02 -4.71
CA ARG A 177 -1.38 26.00 -4.33
C ARG A 177 -2.14 25.55 -3.07
N TYR A 178 -2.57 24.31 -3.01
CA TYR A 178 -3.27 23.74 -1.85
C TYR A 178 -2.42 23.81 -0.59
N LYS A 179 -1.14 23.42 -0.67
CA LYS A 179 -0.17 23.52 0.41
C LYS A 179 0.05 24.97 0.86
N LYS A 180 0.27 25.89 -0.07
CA LYS A 180 0.47 27.33 0.23
C LYS A 180 -0.77 27.98 0.86
N SER A 181 -1.97 27.50 0.53
CA SER A 181 -3.21 28.04 1.09
C SER A 181 -3.36 27.82 2.60
N GLY A 182 -2.64 26.84 3.17
CA GLY A 182 -2.76 26.45 4.58
C GLY A 182 -4.05 25.68 4.91
N ARG A 183 -4.93 25.42 3.93
CA ARG A 183 -6.24 24.78 4.18
C ARG A 183 -6.13 23.35 4.67
N GLY A 184 -5.12 22.61 4.21
CA GLY A 184 -4.83 21.26 4.69
C GLY A 184 -4.13 21.20 6.06
N GLU A 185 -3.70 22.31 6.65
CA GLU A 185 -2.95 22.28 7.93
C GLU A 185 -3.80 21.80 9.10
N LYS A 186 -5.11 22.09 9.06
CA LYS A 186 -6.06 21.78 10.14
C LYS A 186 -7.48 21.49 9.61
N THR A 187 -7.59 20.42 8.83
CA THR A 187 -8.86 19.95 8.24
C THR A 187 -9.60 18.98 9.16
N LEU A 188 -10.89 18.74 8.92
CA LEU A 188 -11.64 17.72 9.63
C LEU A 188 -11.22 16.31 9.17
N LEU A 189 -11.11 15.40 10.14
CA LEU A 189 -10.99 13.96 9.94
C LEU A 189 -12.38 13.33 10.09
N PHE A 190 -12.60 12.12 9.56
CA PHE A 190 -13.86 11.36 9.61
C PHE A 190 -14.49 11.25 11.01
N ASN A 191 -13.69 11.39 12.08
CA ASN A 191 -14.13 11.34 13.47
C ASN A 191 -14.36 12.73 14.11
N GLY A 192 -14.39 13.79 13.31
CA GLY A 192 -14.61 15.17 13.75
C GLY A 192 -13.39 15.88 14.34
N LYS A 193 -12.25 15.19 14.55
CA LYS A 193 -11.00 15.84 14.98
C LYS A 193 -10.47 16.72 13.87
N ARG A 194 -9.72 17.76 14.25
CA ARG A 194 -8.95 18.57 13.30
C ARG A 194 -7.49 18.17 13.29
N VAL A 195 -6.98 17.78 12.12
CA VAL A 195 -5.64 17.25 11.91
C VAL A 195 -5.03 17.81 10.62
N ARG A 196 -3.72 17.61 10.43
CA ARG A 196 -3.06 17.86 9.15
C ARG A 196 -3.57 16.86 8.12
N HIS A 197 -4.03 17.33 6.96
CA HIS A 197 -4.51 16.50 5.88
C HIS A 197 -3.39 15.65 5.29
N TYR A 198 -3.67 14.36 5.06
CA TYR A 198 -2.69 13.44 4.49
C TYR A 198 -2.18 13.84 3.09
N ALA A 199 -3.05 14.49 2.29
CA ALA A 199 -2.72 15.12 1.01
C ALA A 199 -1.49 16.05 1.06
N LEU A 200 -1.13 16.61 2.23
CA LEU A 200 0.04 17.48 2.35
C LEU A 200 1.38 16.74 2.38
N THR A 201 1.39 15.41 2.40
CA THR A 201 2.61 14.59 2.35
C THR A 201 3.39 14.78 1.05
N ASN A 202 2.72 14.71 -0.10
CA ASN A 202 3.27 15.00 -1.43
C ASN A 202 2.14 15.09 -2.48
N HIS A 203 2.46 15.50 -3.72
CA HIS A 203 1.50 15.63 -4.82
C HIS A 203 0.81 14.31 -5.23
N LYS A 204 1.41 13.14 -4.93
CA LYS A 204 0.83 11.82 -5.24
C LYS A 204 -0.30 11.49 -4.27
N GLU A 205 -0.07 11.74 -2.97
CA GLU A 205 -1.08 11.61 -1.91
C GLU A 205 -2.20 12.63 -2.12
N PHE A 206 -1.84 13.87 -2.46
CA PHE A 206 -2.83 14.88 -2.84
C PHE A 206 -3.76 14.39 -3.96
N PHE A 207 -3.21 13.81 -5.04
CA PHE A 207 -4.06 13.33 -6.13
C PHE A 207 -4.96 12.16 -5.71
N ALA A 208 -4.46 11.21 -4.91
CA ALA A 208 -5.23 10.05 -4.47
C ALA A 208 -6.35 10.45 -3.50
N GLU A 209 -6.04 11.24 -2.47
CA GLU A 209 -6.99 11.78 -1.50
C GLU A 209 -8.12 12.59 -2.16
N MET A 210 -7.75 13.49 -3.08
CA MET A 210 -8.75 14.31 -3.77
C MET A 210 -9.59 13.47 -4.74
N THR A 211 -9.03 12.38 -5.30
CA THR A 211 -9.79 11.41 -6.11
C THR A 211 -10.83 10.65 -5.28
N GLU A 212 -10.52 10.27 -4.04
CA GLU A 212 -11.50 9.66 -3.12
C GLU A 212 -12.67 10.60 -2.86
N ALA A 213 -12.39 11.86 -2.54
CA ALA A 213 -13.44 12.87 -2.35
C ALA A 213 -14.27 13.10 -3.63
N TYR A 214 -13.66 13.01 -4.81
CA TYR A 214 -14.33 13.26 -6.08
C TYR A 214 -15.33 12.19 -6.48
N PHE A 215 -14.96 10.91 -6.36
CA PHE A 215 -15.83 9.80 -6.76
C PHE A 215 -16.67 9.24 -5.62
N GLY A 216 -16.28 9.51 -4.38
CA GLY A 216 -16.80 8.79 -3.23
C GLY A 216 -16.71 9.60 -1.94
N VAL A 217 -16.11 8.96 -0.93
CA VAL A 217 -15.93 9.51 0.41
C VAL A 217 -14.48 9.40 0.84
N ASN A 218 -13.84 10.53 1.12
CA ASN A 218 -12.52 10.60 1.74
C ASN A 218 -12.65 10.60 3.28
N ASP A 219 -11.59 10.21 3.99
CA ASP A 219 -11.52 10.27 5.45
C ASP A 219 -11.07 11.65 5.98
N PHE A 220 -10.61 12.55 5.10
CA PHE A 220 -10.34 13.96 5.39
C PHE A 220 -11.30 14.89 4.63
N PHE A 221 -11.64 16.04 5.22
CA PHE A 221 -12.37 17.08 4.52
C PHE A 221 -11.49 17.73 3.43
N PRO A 222 -12.01 17.96 2.20
CA PRO A 222 -13.40 17.72 1.77
C PRO A 222 -13.73 16.23 1.65
N PHE A 223 -14.82 15.80 2.29
CA PHE A 223 -15.14 14.38 2.41
C PHE A 223 -15.79 13.83 1.15
N ASN A 224 -16.47 14.66 0.36
CA ASN A 224 -17.24 14.21 -0.80
C ASN A 224 -17.19 15.25 -1.93
N ARG A 225 -17.77 14.88 -3.08
CA ARG A 225 -17.72 15.67 -4.32
C ARG A 225 -18.35 17.06 -4.17
N ALA A 226 -19.42 17.18 -3.39
CA ALA A 226 -20.10 18.46 -3.17
C ALA A 226 -19.22 19.41 -2.34
N GLU A 227 -18.67 18.91 -1.24
CA GLU A 227 -17.74 19.66 -0.39
C GLU A 227 -16.46 20.03 -1.15
N LEU A 228 -15.92 19.12 -1.96
CA LEU A 228 -14.75 19.39 -2.79
C LEU A 228 -15.04 20.53 -3.78
N ARG A 229 -16.22 20.51 -4.42
CA ARG A 229 -16.63 21.56 -5.36
C ARG A 229 -16.79 22.93 -4.69
N GLU A 230 -17.36 22.96 -3.49
CA GLU A 230 -17.60 24.21 -2.76
C GLU A 230 -16.32 24.75 -2.13
N ALA A 231 -15.57 23.90 -1.45
CA ALA A 231 -14.37 24.29 -0.75
C ALA A 231 -13.20 24.55 -1.72
N GLU A 232 -12.96 23.65 -2.66
CA GLU A 232 -11.77 23.68 -3.53
C GLU A 232 -12.16 23.63 -5.02
N PRO A 233 -12.85 24.66 -5.56
CA PRO A 233 -13.42 24.62 -6.91
C PRO A 233 -12.37 24.41 -8.03
N GLU A 234 -11.14 24.92 -7.86
CA GLU A 234 -10.04 24.67 -8.81
C GLU A 234 -9.61 23.20 -8.82
N ILE A 235 -9.51 22.58 -7.63
CA ILE A 235 -9.15 21.16 -7.49
C ILE A 235 -10.27 20.30 -8.07
N TYR A 236 -11.53 20.64 -7.79
CA TYR A 236 -12.68 20.00 -8.41
C TYR A 236 -12.64 20.04 -9.93
N SER A 237 -12.32 21.20 -10.51
CA SER A 237 -12.21 21.36 -11.97
C SER A 237 -11.08 20.50 -12.53
N LEU A 238 -9.91 20.49 -11.89
CA LEU A 238 -8.78 19.66 -12.29
C LEU A 238 -9.15 18.18 -12.33
N LEU A 239 -9.79 17.65 -11.27
CA LEU A 239 -10.18 16.25 -11.24
C LEU A 239 -11.23 15.92 -12.29
N LYS A 240 -12.19 16.83 -12.52
CA LYS A 240 -13.14 16.69 -13.62
C LYS A 240 -12.44 16.59 -14.98
N ASP A 241 -11.43 17.43 -15.21
CA ASP A 241 -10.69 17.41 -16.46
C ASP A 241 -9.87 16.12 -16.63
N ILE A 242 -9.23 15.63 -15.57
CA ILE A 242 -8.45 14.38 -15.62
C ILE A 242 -9.37 13.16 -15.85
N TRP A 243 -10.43 13.07 -15.05
CA TRP A 243 -11.24 11.87 -14.96
C TRP A 243 -12.36 11.81 -15.99
N GLU A 244 -13.08 12.91 -16.24
CA GLU A 244 -14.29 12.93 -17.08
C GLU A 244 -14.05 13.51 -18.48
N SER A 245 -13.00 14.31 -18.71
CA SER A 245 -12.77 14.83 -20.07
C SER A 245 -12.23 13.75 -21.01
N PRO A 246 -12.70 13.71 -22.27
CA PRO A 246 -12.14 12.83 -23.28
C PRO A 246 -10.62 13.03 -23.34
N PRO A 247 -9.82 11.95 -23.53
CA PRO A 247 -8.41 12.14 -23.78
C PRO A 247 -8.27 13.06 -24.99
N LYS A 248 -7.61 14.20 -24.81
CA LYS A 248 -7.30 15.09 -25.94
C LYS A 248 -6.51 14.22 -26.92
N GLY A 249 -7.12 13.92 -28.08
CA GLY A 249 -6.44 13.17 -29.12
C GLY A 249 -5.08 13.81 -29.36
N LYS A 250 -4.03 13.00 -29.47
CA LYS A 250 -2.77 13.55 -29.98
C LYS A 250 -3.09 14.27 -31.29
N PRO A 251 -2.63 15.52 -31.49
CA PRO A 251 -2.64 16.11 -32.82
C PRO A 251 -1.93 15.21 -33.82
#